data_AF-A0A3M1CF22-F1
#
_entry.id   AF-A0A3M1CF22-F1
#
_cell.length_a   1.000
_cell.length_b   1.000
_cell.length_c   1.000
_cell.angle_alpha   90.00
_cell.angle_beta   90.00
_cell.angle_gamma   90.00
#
_symmetry.space_group_name_H-M   'P 1'
#
loop_
_entity.id
_entity.type
_entity.pdbx_description
1 polymer ?
#
loop_
_entity_poly.entity_id
_entity_poly.type
_entity_poly.pdbx_seq_one_letter_code
_entity_poly.pdbx_strand_id
1 'polypeptide(L)'
;MRTRMLFGLVRQNLYRNRRNLALASVGIVVGIGMLVFFVALGHGIYRAVEQRILPGESNRFQVVPRTAQFGTVGPGRVLDDRAVEDLRRITGVKAVYPRMKFSFLATCSLDGRRLAERTIELIRRVPGVTESMVRAIRSIRMWLEIMGEGIDPRLVAKDAVAGEFADPGPGKPIPVMISKEMVEIYNASFAPARGLPRISEQVLQFLPHFPLTLNDSFIRRDAAGPKLHTYMKIVGISHWAMMAGITVPLEVARRLNRQFAGELAAQRYTGAVVEVASPRLLAAVQQRVRDMGFDIDLGRQRMAERVGMLIALVTLGFGLVSLVMVALAAVSIAHTFFMVISER
;
A
#
# COMPACT_ATOMS: atom_id res chain seq x y z
N MET A 1 26.33 30.68 53.81
CA MET A 1 25.25 31.63 54.21
C MET A 1 24.73 32.51 53.06
N ARG A 2 25.58 33.01 52.15
CA ARG A 2 25.16 33.89 51.03
C ARG A 2 24.13 33.29 50.04
N THR A 3 24.23 32.00 49.70
CA THR A 3 23.32 31.33 48.75
C THR A 3 21.89 31.18 49.27
N ARG A 4 21.70 30.94 50.58
CA ARG A 4 20.36 30.89 51.20
C ARG A 4 19.68 32.27 51.20
N MET A 5 20.42 33.35 51.45
CA MET A 5 19.90 34.71 51.38
C MET A 5 19.56 35.13 49.94
N LEU A 6 20.41 34.77 48.97
CA LEU A 6 20.14 34.97 47.55
C LEU A 6 18.85 34.27 47.10
N PHE A 7 18.64 33.02 47.52
CA PHE A 7 17.40 32.29 47.24
C PHE A 7 16.17 32.96 47.85
N GLY A 8 16.31 33.49 49.08
CA GLY A 8 15.25 34.25 49.75
C GLY A 8 14.86 35.51 48.97
N LEU A 9 15.84 36.28 48.51
CA LEU A 9 15.65 37.49 47.70
C LEU A 9 15.02 37.20 46.33
N VAL A 10 15.49 36.14 45.65
CA VAL A 10 14.91 35.68 44.38
C VAL A 10 13.45 35.27 44.58
N ARG A 11 13.15 34.48 45.63
CA ARG A 11 11.79 34.04 45.94
C ARG A 11 10.85 35.21 46.23
N GLN A 12 11.32 36.21 46.98
CA GLN A 12 10.53 37.40 47.31
C GLN A 12 10.26 38.26 46.05
N ASN A 13 11.22 38.35 45.14
CA ASN A 13 11.06 39.06 43.87
C ASN A 13 10.09 38.32 42.93
N LEU A 14 10.20 36.99 42.81
CA LEU A 14 9.21 36.16 42.11
C LEU A 14 7.80 36.34 42.65
N TYR A 15 7.65 36.45 43.98
CA TYR A 15 6.35 36.66 44.62
C TYR A 15 5.76 38.05 44.32
N ARG A 16 6.61 39.06 44.17
CA ARG A 16 6.19 40.44 43.86
C ARG A 16 5.79 40.62 42.40
N ASN A 17 6.40 39.87 41.48
CA ASN A 17 6.17 39.96 40.02
C ASN A 17 5.42 38.75 39.42
N ARG A 18 4.54 38.12 40.21
CA ARG A 18 3.80 36.90 39.84
C ARG A 18 3.04 36.98 38.52
N ARG A 19 2.45 38.12 38.18
CA ARG A 19 1.64 38.28 36.96
C ARG A 19 2.49 38.22 35.69
N ASN A 20 3.64 38.90 35.71
CA ASN A 20 4.58 38.90 34.59
C ASN A 20 5.29 37.55 34.47
N LEU A 21 5.65 36.94 35.60
CA LEU A 21 6.20 35.59 35.63
C LEU A 21 5.20 34.56 35.07
N ALA A 22 3.92 34.66 35.41
CA ALA A 22 2.89 33.76 34.90
C ALA A 22 2.74 33.89 33.37
N LEU A 23 2.66 35.12 32.83
CA LEU A 23 2.58 35.36 31.39
C LEU A 23 3.80 34.82 30.64
N ALA A 24 5.00 35.04 31.15
CA ALA A 24 6.23 34.51 30.58
C ALA A 24 6.30 32.98 30.65
N SER A 25 5.89 32.39 31.77
CA SER A 25 5.89 30.93 31.97
C SER A 25 4.92 30.24 31.02
N VAL A 26 3.75 30.82 30.75
CA VAL A 26 2.81 30.30 29.75
C VAL A 26 3.47 30.31 28.37
N GLY A 27 4.13 31.39 27.97
CA GLY A 27 4.86 31.47 26.69
C GLY A 27 5.94 30.40 26.56
N ILE A 28 6.73 30.16 27.61
CA ILE A 28 7.76 29.10 27.63
C ILE A 28 7.11 27.71 27.51
N VAL A 29 6.10 27.42 28.33
CA VAL A 29 5.44 26.10 28.35
C VAL A 29 4.78 25.81 27.00
N VAL A 30 4.09 26.80 26.42
CA VAL A 30 3.46 26.66 25.11
C VAL A 30 4.53 26.50 24.02
N GLY A 31 5.59 27.32 24.02
CA GLY A 31 6.65 27.26 23.00
C GLY A 31 7.42 25.94 23.02
N ILE A 32 7.88 25.50 24.20
CA ILE A 32 8.58 24.22 24.36
C ILE A 32 7.64 23.05 24.07
N GLY A 33 6.40 23.09 24.58
CA GLY A 33 5.41 22.05 24.35
C GLY A 33 5.07 21.88 22.87
N MET A 34 4.91 22.98 22.14
CA MET A 34 4.65 22.99 20.71
C MET A 34 5.85 22.47 19.91
N LEU A 35 7.07 22.87 20.27
CA LEU A 35 8.30 22.36 19.65
C LEU A 35 8.41 20.83 19.82
N VAL A 36 8.28 20.34 21.05
CA VAL A 36 8.36 18.91 21.36
C VAL A 36 7.26 18.14 20.63
N PHE A 37 6.02 18.66 20.63
CA PHE A 37 4.89 18.07 19.93
C PHE A 37 5.16 17.95 18.43
N PHE A 38 5.57 19.02 17.75
CA PHE A 38 5.77 18.97 16.30
C PHE A 38 6.96 18.12 15.88
N VAL A 39 8.05 18.14 16.64
CA VAL A 39 9.20 17.27 16.38
C VAL A 39 8.82 15.79 16.55
N ALA A 40 8.10 15.47 17.63
CA ALA A 40 7.60 14.11 17.88
C ALA A 40 6.59 13.67 16.81
N LEU A 41 5.68 14.57 16.42
CA LEU A 41 4.68 14.33 15.37
C LEU A 41 5.35 14.09 14.02
N GLY A 42 6.34 14.90 13.64
CA GLY A 42 7.08 14.72 12.39
C GLY A 42 7.77 13.36 12.32
N HIS A 43 8.48 12.98 13.38
CA HIS A 43 9.10 11.64 13.47
C HIS A 43 8.07 10.52 13.46
N GLY A 44 6.95 10.69 14.18
CA GLY A 44 5.86 9.71 14.23
C GLY A 44 5.20 9.49 12.88
N ILE A 45 4.87 10.58 12.17
CA ILE A 45 4.29 10.51 10.83
C ILE A 45 5.29 9.91 9.85
N TYR A 46 6.57 10.30 9.89
CA TYR A 46 7.60 9.74 9.00
C TYR A 46 7.69 8.21 9.13
N ARG A 47 7.76 7.69 10.37
CA ARG A 47 7.74 6.23 10.63
C ARG A 47 6.45 5.57 10.17
N ALA A 48 5.30 6.21 10.38
CA ALA A 48 4.02 5.68 9.96
C ALA A 48 3.89 5.62 8.43
N VAL A 49 4.41 6.62 7.72
CA VAL A 49 4.44 6.67 6.26
C VAL A 49 5.39 5.63 5.69
N GLU A 50 6.59 5.49 6.26
CA GLU A 50 7.53 4.43 5.89
C GLU A 50 6.89 3.05 6.06
N GLN A 51 6.19 2.80 7.17
CA GLN A 51 5.55 1.51 7.42
C GLN A 51 4.30 1.24 6.58
N ARG A 52 3.51 2.28 6.25
CA ARG A 52 2.23 2.12 5.52
C ARG A 52 2.35 2.28 4.01
N ILE A 53 3.28 3.08 3.51
CA ILE A 53 3.53 3.23 2.07
C ILE A 53 4.57 2.21 1.58
N LEU A 54 5.47 1.74 2.44
CA LEU A 54 6.46 0.69 2.15
C LEU A 54 6.32 -0.56 3.06
N PRO A 55 5.11 -1.14 3.27
CA PRO A 55 4.96 -2.31 4.13
C PRO A 55 5.70 -3.50 3.51
N GLY A 56 6.89 -3.80 4.03
CA GLY A 56 7.71 -4.94 3.59
C GLY A 56 8.61 -4.68 2.37
N GLU A 57 8.86 -3.41 1.98
CA GLU A 57 9.74 -3.07 0.86
C GLU A 57 11.19 -2.71 1.26
N SER A 58 11.56 -2.73 2.55
CA SER A 58 12.91 -2.28 2.98
C SER A 58 14.06 -3.04 2.30
N ASN A 59 13.82 -4.26 1.84
CA ASN A 59 14.77 -5.03 1.03
C ASN A 59 14.15 -5.54 -0.27
N ARG A 60 13.04 -4.98 -0.77
CA ARG A 60 12.38 -5.45 -2.00
C ARG A 60 12.15 -4.29 -2.96
N PHE A 61 12.26 -4.57 -4.26
CA PHE A 61 11.90 -3.60 -5.30
C PHE A 61 11.36 -4.33 -6.53
N GLN A 62 10.59 -3.61 -7.34
CA GLN A 62 10.00 -4.16 -8.56
C GLN A 62 10.85 -3.83 -9.78
N VAL A 63 11.20 -4.86 -10.53
CA VAL A 63 11.90 -4.80 -11.81
C VAL A 63 10.89 -4.90 -12.93
N VAL A 64 11.05 -4.06 -13.96
CA VAL A 64 10.21 -4.05 -15.15
C VAL A 64 11.09 -4.04 -16.41
N PRO A 65 10.61 -4.60 -17.53
CA PRO A 65 11.28 -4.41 -18.82
C PRO A 65 11.41 -2.93 -19.14
N ARG A 66 12.57 -2.54 -19.68
CA ARG A 66 12.80 -1.16 -20.14
C ARG A 66 11.89 -0.88 -21.35
N THR A 67 10.95 0.04 -21.18
CA THR A 67 10.05 0.55 -22.24
C THR A 67 10.19 2.05 -22.37
N ALA A 68 9.97 2.58 -23.58
CA ALA A 68 10.07 4.01 -23.89
C ALA A 68 9.22 4.92 -22.98
N GLN A 69 8.20 4.38 -22.30
CA GLN A 69 7.38 5.09 -21.30
C GLN A 69 8.17 5.58 -20.08
N PHE A 70 9.36 5.04 -19.82
CA PHE A 70 10.22 5.45 -18.70
C PHE A 70 11.32 6.45 -19.11
N GLY A 71 11.21 7.08 -20.27
CA GLY A 71 12.15 8.13 -20.71
C GLY A 71 13.54 7.63 -21.10
N THR A 72 13.69 6.32 -21.33
CA THR A 72 14.96 5.66 -21.64
C THR A 72 15.04 5.31 -23.13
N VAL A 73 16.17 5.67 -23.76
CA VAL A 73 16.48 5.38 -25.17
C VAL A 73 17.39 4.15 -25.23
N GLY A 74 16.88 3.02 -25.69
CA GLY A 74 17.65 1.79 -25.92
C GLY A 74 16.76 0.54 -26.06
N PRO A 75 17.24 -0.54 -26.71
CA PRO A 75 16.49 -1.79 -26.81
C PRO A 75 16.39 -2.42 -25.42
N GLY A 76 15.18 -2.46 -24.86
CA GLY A 76 14.93 -3.11 -23.58
C GLY A 76 15.11 -4.63 -23.67
N ARG A 77 15.64 -5.24 -22.61
CA ARG A 77 15.74 -6.69 -22.50
C ARG A 77 14.37 -7.28 -22.13
N VAL A 78 13.97 -8.36 -22.80
CA VAL A 78 12.74 -9.11 -22.45
C VAL A 78 12.95 -9.80 -21.10
N LEU A 79 11.95 -9.72 -20.23
CA LEU A 79 11.94 -10.44 -18.97
C LEU A 79 11.32 -11.83 -19.18
N ASP A 80 12.15 -12.84 -19.36
CA ASP A 80 11.80 -14.25 -19.52
C ASP A 80 12.41 -15.12 -18.39
N ASP A 81 12.26 -16.43 -18.46
CA ASP A 81 12.82 -17.36 -17.45
C ASP A 81 14.35 -17.24 -17.33
N ARG A 82 15.06 -16.99 -18.43
CA ARG A 82 16.52 -16.79 -18.43
C ARG A 82 16.88 -15.49 -17.72
N ALA A 83 16.16 -14.41 -17.99
CA ALA A 83 16.35 -13.13 -17.30
C ALA A 83 16.06 -13.24 -15.81
N VAL A 84 15.02 -13.95 -15.40
CA VAL A 84 14.72 -14.21 -13.98
C VAL A 84 15.87 -14.96 -13.32
N GLU A 85 16.45 -15.94 -14.00
CA GLU A 85 17.61 -16.68 -13.49
C GLU A 85 18.86 -15.81 -13.38
N ASP A 86 19.11 -14.95 -14.37
CA ASP A 86 20.21 -13.99 -14.30
C ASP A 86 20.05 -13.00 -13.13
N LEU A 87 18.81 -12.53 -12.87
CA LEU A 87 18.51 -11.67 -11.72
C LEU A 87 18.81 -12.40 -10.39
N ARG A 88 18.52 -13.70 -10.28
CA ARG A 88 18.83 -14.50 -9.08
C ARG A 88 20.33 -14.65 -8.85
N ARG A 89 21.14 -14.62 -9.91
CA ARG A 89 22.60 -14.75 -9.84
C ARG A 89 23.31 -13.46 -9.42
N ILE A 90 22.61 -12.33 -9.32
CA ILE A 90 23.20 -11.08 -8.83
C ILE A 90 23.59 -11.26 -7.35
N THR A 91 24.85 -10.98 -7.03
CA THR A 91 25.34 -10.97 -5.65
C THR A 91 24.49 -10.05 -4.77
N GLY A 92 23.94 -10.59 -3.68
CA GLY A 92 23.07 -9.86 -2.76
C GLY A 92 21.56 -10.05 -3.02
N VAL A 93 21.16 -10.66 -4.13
CA VAL A 93 19.78 -11.09 -4.35
C VAL A 93 19.49 -12.36 -3.55
N LYS A 94 18.40 -12.36 -2.79
CA LYS A 94 17.91 -13.48 -2.00
C LYS A 94 16.84 -14.27 -2.75
N ALA A 95 15.92 -13.57 -3.43
CA ALA A 95 14.86 -14.21 -4.19
C ALA A 95 14.34 -13.30 -5.31
N VAL A 96 13.76 -13.90 -6.34
CA VAL A 96 13.09 -13.21 -7.44
C VAL A 96 11.73 -13.86 -7.66
N TYR A 97 10.69 -13.01 -7.67
CA TYR A 97 9.27 -13.38 -7.75
C TYR A 97 8.66 -12.77 -9.03
N PRO A 98 8.59 -13.53 -10.13
CA PRO A 98 8.05 -13.03 -11.39
C PRO A 98 6.55 -12.69 -11.34
N ARG A 99 6.15 -11.78 -12.24
CA ARG A 99 4.76 -11.36 -12.48
C ARG A 99 4.44 -11.43 -13.96
N MET A 100 3.21 -11.81 -14.28
CA MET A 100 2.77 -12.00 -15.66
C MET A 100 1.34 -11.49 -15.84
N LYS A 101 1.11 -10.48 -16.67
CA LYS A 101 -0.25 -10.06 -17.01
C LYS A 101 -0.94 -11.08 -17.92
N PHE A 102 -2.27 -11.14 -17.83
CA PHE A 102 -3.07 -11.82 -18.83
C PHE A 102 -2.91 -11.12 -20.18
N SER A 103 -2.66 -11.90 -21.23
CA SER A 103 -2.57 -11.43 -22.61
C SER A 103 -3.90 -11.53 -23.36
N PHE A 104 -4.97 -11.78 -22.62
CA PHE A 104 -6.35 -11.89 -23.07
C PHE A 104 -7.26 -11.13 -22.09
N LEU A 105 -8.50 -10.87 -22.51
CA LEU A 105 -9.49 -10.16 -21.69
C LEU A 105 -10.37 -11.15 -20.92
N ALA A 106 -10.88 -10.74 -19.77
CA ALA A 106 -11.79 -11.54 -18.97
C ALA A 106 -12.94 -10.69 -18.45
N THR A 107 -14.09 -11.30 -18.22
CA THR A 107 -15.28 -10.62 -17.70
C THR A 107 -15.84 -11.33 -16.47
N CYS A 108 -16.44 -10.55 -15.59
CA CYS A 108 -17.31 -11.04 -14.52
C CYS A 108 -18.71 -10.49 -14.76
N SER A 109 -19.69 -11.39 -14.93
CA SER A 109 -21.09 -11.02 -15.05
C SER A 109 -21.90 -11.65 -13.92
N LEU A 110 -22.59 -10.82 -13.14
CA LEU A 110 -23.46 -11.27 -12.07
C LEU A 110 -24.90 -10.83 -12.37
N ASP A 111 -25.80 -11.81 -12.52
CA ASP A 111 -27.25 -11.57 -12.53
C ASP A 111 -27.87 -12.23 -11.29
N GLY A 112 -28.30 -11.40 -10.34
CA GLY A 112 -28.92 -11.82 -9.09
C GLY A 112 -30.13 -12.74 -9.26
N ARG A 113 -30.88 -12.64 -10.36
CA ARG A 113 -32.02 -13.52 -10.64
C ARG A 113 -31.61 -14.96 -10.93
N ARG A 114 -30.38 -15.16 -11.42
CA ARG A 114 -29.85 -16.47 -11.84
C ARG A 114 -29.01 -17.14 -10.75
N LEU A 115 -28.88 -16.53 -9.58
CA LEU A 115 -28.18 -17.15 -8.47
C LEU A 115 -28.93 -18.38 -7.98
N ALA A 116 -28.23 -19.52 -7.91
CA ALA A 116 -28.75 -20.74 -7.34
C ALA A 116 -29.07 -20.56 -5.85
N GLU A 117 -30.10 -21.26 -5.35
CA GLU A 117 -30.48 -21.18 -3.93
C GLU A 117 -29.34 -21.55 -2.99
N ARG A 118 -28.49 -22.51 -3.37
CA ARG A 118 -27.28 -22.85 -2.60
C ARG A 118 -26.33 -21.67 -2.44
N THR A 119 -26.20 -20.83 -3.47
CA THR A 119 -25.35 -19.63 -3.41
C THR A 119 -25.95 -18.57 -2.49
N ILE A 120 -27.27 -18.40 -2.51
CA ILE A 120 -27.99 -17.51 -1.60
C ILE A 120 -27.81 -17.95 -0.15
N GLU A 121 -27.89 -19.25 0.10
CA GLU A 121 -27.68 -19.83 1.43
C GLU A 121 -26.25 -19.63 1.94
N LEU A 122 -25.25 -19.71 1.07
CA LEU A 122 -23.87 -19.35 1.44
C LEU A 122 -23.75 -17.87 1.80
N ILE A 123 -24.38 -16.98 1.03
CA ILE A 123 -24.35 -15.55 1.28
C ILE A 123 -25.00 -15.19 2.63
N ARG A 124 -26.09 -15.87 3.02
CA ARG A 124 -26.70 -15.70 4.35
C ARG A 124 -25.76 -15.99 5.52
N ARG A 125 -24.76 -16.85 5.30
CA ARG A 125 -23.77 -17.23 6.33
C ARG A 125 -22.61 -16.24 6.43
N VAL A 126 -22.52 -15.28 5.52
CA VAL A 126 -21.48 -14.25 5.53
C VAL A 126 -21.73 -13.30 6.71
N PRO A 127 -20.77 -13.13 7.64
CA PRO A 127 -20.94 -12.24 8.78
C PRO A 127 -21.30 -10.80 8.35
N GLY A 128 -22.34 -10.24 8.97
CA GLY A 128 -22.84 -8.89 8.69
C GLY A 128 -23.87 -8.79 7.56
N VAL A 129 -24.17 -9.88 6.84
CA VAL A 129 -25.23 -9.89 5.83
C VAL A 129 -26.61 -10.01 6.48
N THR A 130 -27.55 -9.17 6.06
CA THR A 130 -28.95 -9.17 6.53
C THR A 130 -29.91 -9.72 5.47
N GLU A 131 -31.13 -10.12 5.86
CA GLU A 131 -32.15 -10.57 4.89
C GLU A 131 -32.60 -9.48 3.91
N SER A 132 -32.52 -8.20 4.27
CA SER A 132 -32.76 -7.11 3.31
C SER A 132 -31.68 -7.07 2.24
N MET A 133 -30.41 -7.29 2.60
CA MET A 133 -29.31 -7.39 1.63
C MET A 133 -29.45 -8.61 0.73
N VAL A 134 -29.84 -9.77 1.29
CA VAL A 134 -30.08 -11.00 0.49
C VAL A 134 -31.17 -10.77 -0.55
N ARG A 135 -32.26 -10.08 -0.19
CA ARG A 135 -33.30 -9.69 -1.15
C ARG A 135 -32.77 -8.71 -2.20
N ALA A 136 -31.95 -7.73 -1.79
CA ALA A 136 -31.32 -6.79 -2.71
C ALA A 136 -30.35 -7.47 -3.69
N ILE A 137 -29.70 -8.58 -3.30
CA ILE A 137 -28.80 -9.30 -4.21
C ILE A 137 -29.52 -9.80 -5.46
N ARG A 138 -30.81 -10.13 -5.38
CA ARG A 138 -31.61 -10.55 -6.55
C ARG A 138 -31.77 -9.44 -7.60
N SER A 139 -31.67 -8.17 -7.20
CA SER A 139 -31.75 -7.03 -8.13
C SER A 139 -30.41 -6.66 -8.74
N ILE A 140 -29.29 -7.23 -8.27
CA ILE A 140 -27.97 -6.93 -8.81
C ILE A 140 -27.85 -7.38 -10.27
N ARG A 141 -27.40 -6.44 -11.10
CA ARG A 141 -26.91 -6.67 -12.46
C ARG A 141 -25.56 -6.01 -12.56
N MET A 142 -24.51 -6.82 -12.74
CA MET A 142 -23.15 -6.33 -12.82
C MET A 142 -22.47 -6.94 -14.02
N TRP A 143 -21.79 -6.10 -14.79
CA TRP A 143 -20.90 -6.49 -15.87
C TRP A 143 -19.60 -5.75 -15.66
N LEU A 144 -18.52 -6.50 -15.46
CA LEU A 144 -17.22 -5.96 -15.15
C LEU A 144 -16.16 -6.56 -16.07
N GLU A 145 -15.35 -5.70 -16.68
CA GLU A 145 -14.10 -6.08 -17.31
C GLU A 145 -13.07 -6.38 -16.22
N ILE A 146 -12.45 -7.55 -16.30
CA ILE A 146 -11.49 -8.04 -15.33
C ILE A 146 -10.12 -8.03 -15.98
N MET A 147 -9.24 -7.18 -15.44
CA MET A 147 -7.81 -7.36 -15.65
C MET A 147 -7.29 -8.45 -14.73
N GLY A 148 -6.39 -9.29 -15.23
CA GLY A 148 -5.77 -10.34 -14.45
C GLY A 148 -4.25 -10.33 -14.59
N GLU A 149 -3.58 -10.72 -13.52
CA GLU A 149 -2.15 -11.01 -13.53
C GLU A 149 -1.82 -12.22 -12.65
N GLY A 150 -0.78 -12.94 -13.03
CA GLY A 150 -0.15 -13.97 -12.23
C GLY A 150 0.99 -13.41 -11.40
N ILE A 151 1.12 -13.92 -10.17
CA ILE A 151 2.24 -13.64 -9.28
C ILE A 151 2.81 -14.93 -8.72
N ASP A 152 4.13 -14.96 -8.48
CA ASP A 152 4.77 -16.09 -7.81
C ASP A 152 4.14 -16.34 -6.42
N PRO A 153 3.54 -17.52 -6.17
CA PRO A 153 2.85 -17.82 -4.91
C PRO A 153 3.72 -17.63 -3.66
N ARG A 154 5.05 -17.80 -3.77
CA ARG A 154 5.99 -17.65 -2.65
C ARG A 154 5.98 -16.23 -2.07
N LEU A 155 5.67 -15.23 -2.88
CA LEU A 155 5.63 -13.83 -2.46
C LEU A 155 4.44 -13.53 -1.54
N VAL A 156 3.33 -14.26 -1.74
CA VAL A 156 2.03 -14.00 -1.14
C VAL A 156 1.49 -15.15 -0.31
N ALA A 157 2.29 -16.19 -0.07
CA ALA A 157 1.87 -17.43 0.61
C ALA A 157 1.19 -17.18 1.96
N LYS A 158 1.67 -16.19 2.73
CA LYS A 158 1.10 -15.81 4.03
C LYS A 158 -0.28 -15.13 3.94
N ASP A 159 -0.63 -14.58 2.78
CA ASP A 159 -1.86 -13.82 2.57
C ASP A 159 -3.01 -14.75 2.08
N ALA A 160 -2.71 -16.01 1.76
CA ALA A 160 -3.67 -17.02 1.30
C ALA A 160 -4.34 -17.73 2.49
N VAL A 161 -5.34 -17.08 3.09
CA VAL A 161 -6.00 -17.53 4.33
C VAL A 161 -7.26 -18.39 4.12
N ALA A 162 -7.86 -18.34 2.92
CA ALA A 162 -9.15 -18.99 2.60
C ALA A 162 -9.05 -20.08 1.52
N GLY A 163 -7.88 -20.72 1.43
CA GLY A 163 -7.61 -21.83 0.52
C GLY A 163 -6.20 -21.76 -0.05
N GLU A 164 -5.86 -22.77 -0.86
CA GLU A 164 -4.57 -22.84 -1.51
C GLU A 164 -4.46 -21.85 -2.68
N PHE A 165 -3.32 -21.17 -2.78
CA PHE A 165 -2.99 -20.26 -3.89
C PHE A 165 -2.00 -20.92 -4.87
N ALA A 166 -2.47 -21.96 -5.57
CA ALA A 166 -1.72 -22.72 -6.57
C ALA A 166 -2.60 -22.97 -7.81
N ASP A 167 -2.02 -23.37 -8.95
CA ASP A 167 -2.83 -23.71 -10.14
C ASP A 167 -3.67 -24.96 -9.87
N PRO A 168 -5.02 -24.85 -9.82
CA PRO A 168 -5.87 -25.99 -9.51
C PRO A 168 -6.03 -26.94 -10.72
N GLY A 169 -5.53 -26.54 -11.89
CA GLY A 169 -5.72 -27.21 -13.17
C GLY A 169 -6.97 -26.74 -13.92
N PRO A 170 -7.24 -27.30 -15.11
CA PRO A 170 -8.42 -26.98 -15.92
C PRO A 170 -9.74 -27.34 -15.21
N GLY A 171 -10.81 -26.58 -15.49
CA GLY A 171 -12.16 -26.86 -15.01
C GLY A 171 -12.44 -26.60 -13.53
N LYS A 172 -11.41 -26.31 -12.72
CA LYS A 172 -11.57 -25.95 -11.31
C LYS A 172 -11.65 -24.42 -11.11
N PRO A 173 -12.30 -23.95 -10.03
CA PRO A 173 -12.31 -22.53 -9.70
C PRO A 173 -10.90 -21.97 -9.51
N ILE A 174 -10.60 -20.84 -10.14
CA ILE A 174 -9.30 -20.20 -10.08
C ILE A 174 -9.15 -19.50 -8.72
N PRO A 175 -8.13 -19.81 -7.90
CA PRO A 175 -7.87 -19.07 -6.68
C PRO A 175 -7.35 -17.67 -7.03
N VAL A 176 -7.96 -16.65 -6.43
CA VAL A 176 -7.61 -15.24 -6.67
C VAL A 176 -7.30 -14.53 -5.36
N MET A 177 -6.36 -13.60 -5.43
CA MET A 177 -6.14 -12.57 -4.42
C MET A 177 -6.66 -11.23 -4.91
N ILE A 178 -7.16 -10.44 -3.96
CA ILE A 178 -7.63 -9.08 -4.18
C ILE A 178 -6.74 -8.07 -3.44
N SER A 179 -6.66 -6.84 -3.95
CA SER A 179 -5.84 -5.78 -3.37
C SER A 179 -6.32 -5.41 -1.97
N LYS A 180 -5.37 -5.36 -1.04
CA LYS A 180 -5.59 -4.87 0.32
C LYS A 180 -6.03 -3.40 0.31
N GLU A 181 -5.41 -2.59 -0.53
CA GLU A 181 -5.71 -1.17 -0.68
C GLU A 181 -7.15 -0.95 -1.17
N MET A 182 -7.62 -1.76 -2.13
CA MET A 182 -9.00 -1.69 -2.62
C MET A 182 -10.02 -2.08 -1.52
N VAL A 183 -9.69 -3.12 -0.73
CA VAL A 183 -10.50 -3.51 0.44
C VAL A 183 -10.56 -2.39 1.48
N GLU A 184 -9.44 -1.72 1.73
CA GLU A 184 -9.37 -0.59 2.66
C GLU A 184 -10.22 0.59 2.18
N ILE A 185 -10.14 0.95 0.89
CA ILE A 185 -10.99 2.00 0.29
C ILE A 185 -12.48 1.63 0.40
N TYR A 186 -12.84 0.38 0.08
CA TYR A 186 -14.21 -0.11 0.23
C TYR A 186 -14.70 0.01 1.67
N ASN A 187 -13.93 -0.49 2.64
CA ASN A 187 -14.29 -0.50 4.05
C ASN A 187 -14.38 0.91 4.66
N ALA A 188 -13.53 1.84 4.20
CA ALA A 188 -13.48 3.21 4.70
C ALA A 188 -14.61 4.08 4.16
N SER A 189 -15.00 3.90 2.89
CA SER A 189 -15.92 4.82 2.21
C SER A 189 -17.25 4.17 1.83
N PHE A 190 -17.21 3.03 1.13
CA PHE A 190 -18.41 2.45 0.52
C PHE A 190 -19.26 1.67 1.52
N ALA A 191 -18.63 0.85 2.35
CA ALA A 191 -19.31 0.00 3.30
C ALA A 191 -20.17 0.80 4.30
N PRO A 192 -19.63 1.79 5.05
CA PRO A 192 -20.44 2.56 6.00
C PRO A 192 -21.52 3.41 5.32
N ALA A 193 -21.22 4.03 4.18
CA ALA A 193 -22.17 4.92 3.49
C ALA A 193 -23.42 4.19 2.98
N ARG A 194 -23.33 2.87 2.77
CA ARG A 194 -24.45 2.02 2.30
C ARG A 194 -24.89 0.98 3.32
N GLY A 195 -24.36 1.04 4.54
CA GLY A 195 -24.61 0.04 5.58
C GLY A 195 -24.23 -1.39 5.16
N LEU A 196 -23.24 -1.56 4.28
CA LEU A 196 -22.79 -2.88 3.80
C LEU A 196 -21.78 -3.52 4.77
N PRO A 197 -21.64 -4.85 4.74
CA PRO A 197 -20.64 -5.56 5.54
C PRO A 197 -19.22 -5.13 5.15
N ARG A 198 -18.32 -5.10 6.14
CA ARG A 198 -16.89 -4.90 5.86
C ARG A 198 -16.27 -6.20 5.35
N ILE A 199 -15.29 -6.07 4.46
CA ILE A 199 -14.50 -7.20 3.97
C ILE A 199 -13.28 -7.38 4.88
N SER A 200 -13.10 -8.59 5.40
CA SER A 200 -11.93 -9.00 6.17
C SER A 200 -11.51 -10.43 5.79
N GLU A 201 -10.31 -10.81 6.19
CA GLU A 201 -9.74 -12.15 5.96
C GLU A 201 -10.66 -13.28 6.47
N GLN A 202 -11.29 -13.10 7.63
CA GLN A 202 -12.18 -14.09 8.24
C GLN A 202 -13.44 -14.34 7.41
N VAL A 203 -13.87 -13.35 6.63
CA VAL A 203 -15.10 -13.44 5.83
C VAL A 203 -14.87 -14.19 4.52
N LEU A 204 -13.62 -14.25 4.04
CA LEU A 204 -13.28 -14.80 2.72
C LEU A 204 -13.73 -16.26 2.53
N GLN A 205 -13.63 -17.09 3.58
CA GLN A 205 -14.04 -18.50 3.52
C GLN A 205 -15.54 -18.71 3.27
N PHE A 206 -16.36 -17.69 3.56
CA PHE A 206 -17.81 -17.73 3.38
C PHE A 206 -18.25 -17.15 2.03
N LEU A 207 -17.34 -16.49 1.31
CA LEU A 207 -17.68 -15.87 0.02
C LEU A 207 -17.96 -16.96 -1.02
N PRO A 208 -19.06 -16.83 -1.78
CA PRO A 208 -19.32 -17.75 -2.89
C PRO A 208 -18.27 -17.57 -3.99
N HIS A 209 -18.16 -18.58 -4.85
CA HIS A 209 -17.36 -18.41 -6.06
C HIS A 209 -18.04 -17.42 -7.01
N PHE A 210 -17.23 -16.55 -7.61
CA PHE A 210 -17.71 -15.55 -8.57
C PHE A 210 -17.54 -16.08 -9.99
N PRO A 211 -18.51 -15.86 -10.89
CA PRO A 211 -18.37 -16.26 -12.29
C PRO A 211 -17.26 -15.47 -12.96
N LEU A 212 -16.48 -16.15 -13.80
CA LEU A 212 -15.40 -15.58 -14.58
C LEU A 212 -15.46 -16.15 -15.99
N THR A 213 -15.55 -15.30 -17.00
CA THR A 213 -15.45 -15.71 -18.39
C THR A 213 -14.11 -15.23 -18.94
N LEU A 214 -13.27 -16.16 -19.38
CA LEU A 214 -11.97 -15.88 -19.95
C LEU A 214 -12.07 -15.77 -21.47
N ASN A 215 -11.16 -14.97 -22.04
CA ASN A 215 -11.14 -14.60 -23.45
C ASN A 215 -12.45 -13.96 -23.90
N ASP A 216 -12.98 -13.07 -23.06
CA ASP A 216 -14.24 -12.38 -23.26
C ASP A 216 -14.08 -10.88 -22.96
N SER A 217 -14.87 -10.05 -23.63
CA SER A 217 -14.94 -8.61 -23.40
C SER A 217 -16.32 -8.08 -23.76
N PHE A 218 -16.81 -7.14 -22.97
CA PHE A 218 -18.02 -6.38 -23.25
C PHE A 218 -17.77 -5.20 -24.19
N ILE A 219 -16.52 -4.73 -24.25
CA ILE A 219 -16.11 -3.59 -25.09
C ILE A 219 -15.65 -4.08 -26.46
N ARG A 220 -14.74 -5.05 -26.51
CA ARG A 220 -14.13 -5.55 -27.74
C ARG A 220 -14.77 -6.89 -28.14
N ARG A 221 -15.65 -6.86 -29.14
CA ARG A 221 -16.42 -8.04 -29.58
C ARG A 221 -15.65 -8.98 -30.51
N ASP A 222 -14.42 -8.64 -30.86
CA ASP A 222 -13.54 -9.35 -31.80
C ASP A 222 -12.55 -10.29 -31.11
N ALA A 223 -12.75 -10.61 -29.81
CA ALA A 223 -11.87 -11.53 -29.11
C ALA A 223 -11.74 -12.84 -29.89
N ALA A 224 -10.54 -13.11 -30.40
CA ALA A 224 -10.28 -14.27 -31.24
C ALA A 224 -10.32 -15.54 -30.38
N GLY A 225 -11.07 -16.55 -30.82
CA GLY A 225 -11.11 -17.87 -30.21
C GLY A 225 -12.26 -18.11 -29.21
N PRO A 226 -12.32 -19.33 -28.63
CA PRO A 226 -13.42 -19.72 -27.75
C PRO A 226 -13.35 -19.02 -26.40
N LYS A 227 -14.52 -18.72 -25.84
CA LYS A 227 -14.67 -18.25 -24.46
C LYS A 227 -14.59 -19.43 -23.51
N LEU A 228 -14.01 -19.24 -22.34
CA LEU A 228 -13.98 -20.25 -21.28
C LEU A 228 -14.73 -19.73 -20.05
N HIS A 229 -15.88 -20.33 -19.77
CA HIS A 229 -16.63 -20.07 -18.55
C HIS A 229 -16.03 -20.87 -17.39
N THR A 230 -15.70 -20.18 -16.31
CA THR A 230 -15.18 -20.76 -15.08
C THR A 230 -15.64 -19.92 -13.89
N TYR A 231 -15.08 -20.21 -12.72
CA TYR A 231 -15.30 -19.43 -11.50
C TYR A 231 -13.96 -18.99 -10.92
N MET A 232 -13.99 -17.90 -10.17
CA MET A 232 -12.92 -17.49 -9.28
C MET A 232 -13.32 -17.66 -7.83
N LYS A 233 -12.37 -18.08 -7.00
CA LYS A 233 -12.51 -18.18 -5.54
C LYS A 233 -11.52 -17.21 -4.91
N ILE A 234 -12.02 -16.25 -4.13
CA ILE A 234 -11.15 -15.33 -3.39
C ILE A 234 -10.54 -16.10 -2.22
N VAL A 235 -9.21 -16.25 -2.23
CA VAL A 235 -8.47 -17.00 -1.21
C VAL A 235 -7.62 -16.13 -0.30
N GLY A 236 -7.44 -14.85 -0.64
CA GLY A 236 -6.59 -13.95 0.14
C GLY A 236 -6.74 -12.48 -0.22
N ILE A 237 -6.24 -11.63 0.67
CA ILE A 237 -6.13 -10.17 0.50
C ILE A 237 -4.65 -9.82 0.64
N SER A 238 -4.06 -9.19 -0.39
CA SER A 238 -2.61 -8.89 -0.39
C SER A 238 -2.32 -7.48 -0.89
N HIS A 239 -1.25 -6.88 -0.35
CA HIS A 239 -0.65 -5.63 -0.83
C HIS A 239 0.17 -5.82 -2.13
N TRP A 240 0.47 -7.07 -2.48
CA TRP A 240 1.10 -7.43 -3.75
C TRP A 240 0.08 -7.68 -4.86
N ALA A 241 -1.19 -7.86 -4.53
CA ALA A 241 -2.24 -8.04 -5.53
C ALA A 241 -2.49 -6.74 -6.32
N MET A 242 -2.80 -6.85 -7.60
CA MET A 242 -3.14 -5.67 -8.42
C MET A 242 -4.33 -4.89 -7.86
N MET A 243 -4.23 -3.57 -7.94
CA MET A 243 -5.24 -2.66 -7.43
C MET A 243 -6.57 -2.75 -8.19
N ALA A 244 -6.52 -2.90 -9.52
CA ALA A 244 -7.70 -2.90 -10.39
C ALA A 244 -7.76 -4.21 -11.21
N GLY A 245 -8.23 -5.29 -10.58
CA GLY A 245 -8.33 -6.59 -11.22
C GLY A 245 -8.24 -7.74 -10.22
N ILE A 246 -7.80 -8.90 -10.72
CA ILE A 246 -7.58 -10.11 -9.91
C ILE A 246 -6.14 -10.58 -10.03
N THR A 247 -5.57 -11.07 -8.94
CA THR A 247 -4.24 -11.68 -8.93
C THR A 247 -4.36 -13.19 -8.77
N VAL A 248 -3.74 -13.96 -9.66
CA VAL A 248 -3.78 -15.43 -9.67
C VAL A 248 -2.38 -16.01 -9.44
N PRO A 249 -2.24 -17.31 -9.16
CA PRO A 249 -0.95 -17.97 -9.15
C PRO A 249 -0.26 -17.83 -10.53
N LEU A 250 1.05 -17.60 -10.54
CA LEU A 250 1.82 -17.41 -11.78
C LEU A 250 1.55 -18.49 -12.83
N GLU A 251 1.49 -19.75 -12.40
CA GLU A 251 1.27 -20.88 -13.30
C GLU A 251 -0.13 -20.89 -13.93
N VAL A 252 -1.15 -20.36 -13.24
CA VAL A 252 -2.47 -20.12 -13.85
C VAL A 252 -2.34 -19.10 -14.98
N ALA A 253 -1.70 -17.96 -14.73
CA ALA A 253 -1.49 -16.95 -15.76
C ALA A 253 -0.70 -17.50 -16.96
N ARG A 254 0.35 -18.28 -16.69
CA ARG A 254 1.15 -18.96 -17.72
C ARG A 254 0.31 -19.89 -18.57
N ARG A 255 -0.46 -20.78 -17.93
CA ARG A 255 -1.33 -21.75 -18.61
C ARG A 255 -2.38 -21.06 -19.48
N LEU A 256 -3.04 -20.02 -18.95
CA LEU A 256 -4.08 -19.30 -19.68
C LEU A 256 -3.49 -18.43 -20.80
N ASN A 257 -2.33 -17.80 -20.59
CA ASN A 257 -1.62 -17.08 -21.65
C ASN A 257 -1.20 -18.03 -22.77
N ARG A 258 -0.67 -19.21 -22.44
CA ARG A 258 -0.37 -20.25 -23.43
C ARG A 258 -1.61 -20.60 -24.24
N GLN A 259 -2.74 -20.83 -23.56
CA GLN A 259 -3.99 -21.24 -24.19
C GLN A 259 -4.59 -20.18 -25.12
N PHE A 260 -4.61 -18.91 -24.71
CA PHE A 260 -5.33 -17.85 -25.43
C PHE A 260 -4.44 -16.94 -26.28
N ALA A 261 -3.14 -16.85 -25.98
CA ALA A 261 -2.21 -15.94 -26.63
C ALA A 261 -0.92 -16.63 -27.15
N GLY A 262 -0.80 -17.95 -26.96
CA GLY A 262 0.31 -18.75 -27.48
C GLY A 262 1.55 -18.78 -26.58
N GLU A 263 2.55 -19.55 -27.02
CA GLU A 263 3.72 -19.89 -26.19
C GLU A 263 4.58 -18.68 -25.82
N LEU A 264 4.68 -17.70 -26.73
CA LEU A 264 5.44 -16.47 -26.49
C LEU A 264 4.88 -15.67 -25.31
N ALA A 265 3.55 -15.62 -25.16
CA ALA A 265 2.88 -14.92 -24.06
C ALA A 265 3.06 -15.67 -22.72
N ALA A 266 3.23 -16.98 -22.76
CA ALA A 266 3.48 -17.83 -21.58
C ALA A 266 4.93 -17.77 -21.08
N GLN A 267 5.85 -17.22 -21.86
CA GLN A 267 7.28 -17.11 -21.50
C GLN A 267 7.70 -15.69 -21.11
N ARG A 268 6.83 -14.70 -21.31
CA ARG A 268 7.13 -13.28 -21.05
C ARG A 268 6.51 -12.80 -19.75
N TYR A 269 7.36 -12.28 -18.88
CA TYR A 269 6.97 -11.61 -17.65
C TYR A 269 6.82 -10.10 -17.89
N THR A 270 5.90 -9.50 -17.14
CA THR A 270 5.66 -8.05 -17.14
C THR A 270 6.44 -7.34 -16.05
N GLY A 271 6.99 -8.09 -15.10
CA GLY A 271 7.86 -7.59 -14.05
C GLY A 271 8.29 -8.71 -13.12
N ALA A 272 9.14 -8.39 -12.16
CA ALA A 272 9.51 -9.29 -11.08
C ALA A 272 9.80 -8.49 -9.81
N VAL A 273 9.39 -9.01 -8.65
CA VAL A 273 9.82 -8.46 -7.37
C VAL A 273 11.14 -9.11 -7.01
N VAL A 274 12.16 -8.30 -6.75
CA VAL A 274 13.48 -8.76 -6.31
C VAL A 274 13.59 -8.52 -4.81
N GLU A 275 13.90 -9.55 -4.06
CA GLU A 275 14.24 -9.48 -2.64
C GLU A 275 15.75 -9.53 -2.47
N VAL A 276 16.28 -8.55 -1.75
CA VAL A 276 17.69 -8.37 -1.45
C VAL A 276 17.98 -8.92 -0.05
N ALA A 277 19.16 -9.52 0.14
CA ALA A 277 19.58 -10.06 1.43
C ALA A 277 19.64 -9.00 2.55
N SER A 278 19.95 -7.75 2.20
CA SER A 278 20.03 -6.63 3.14
C SER A 278 19.65 -5.31 2.45
N PRO A 279 18.96 -4.37 3.15
CA PRO A 279 18.70 -3.02 2.64
C PRO A 279 19.96 -2.27 2.19
N ARG A 280 21.13 -2.56 2.79
CA ARG A 280 22.41 -1.91 2.43
C ARG A 280 22.87 -2.21 1.01
N LEU A 281 22.47 -3.36 0.48
CA LEU A 281 22.84 -3.81 -0.87
C LEU A 281 21.84 -3.34 -1.93
N LEU A 282 20.75 -2.68 -1.53
CA LEU A 282 19.64 -2.35 -2.41
C LEU A 282 20.09 -1.46 -3.58
N ALA A 283 20.81 -0.37 -3.31
CA ALA A 283 21.32 0.52 -4.36
C ALA A 283 22.28 -0.19 -5.34
N ALA A 284 23.17 -1.04 -4.82
CA ALA A 284 24.12 -1.79 -5.64
C ALA A 284 23.43 -2.82 -6.55
N VAL A 285 22.47 -3.58 -5.99
CA VAL A 285 21.67 -4.55 -6.76
C VAL A 285 20.80 -3.82 -7.78
N GLN A 286 20.17 -2.70 -7.40
CA GLN A 286 19.37 -1.88 -8.32
C GLN A 286 20.19 -1.36 -9.50
N GLN A 287 21.42 -0.89 -9.26
CA GLN A 287 22.29 -0.46 -10.34
C GLN A 287 22.64 -1.63 -11.27
N ARG A 288 22.99 -2.80 -10.71
CA ARG A 288 23.28 -4.00 -11.50
C ARG A 288 22.10 -4.43 -12.37
N VAL A 289 20.87 -4.32 -11.86
CA VAL A 289 19.64 -4.58 -12.61
C VAL A 289 19.49 -3.61 -13.79
N ARG A 290 19.81 -2.32 -13.59
CA ARG A 290 19.81 -1.32 -14.68
C ARG A 290 20.86 -1.62 -15.74
N ASP A 291 22.06 -2.03 -15.32
CA ASP A 291 23.15 -2.40 -16.21
C ASP A 291 22.80 -3.64 -17.05
N MET A 292 21.93 -4.52 -16.53
CA MET A 292 21.38 -5.67 -17.27
C MET A 292 20.27 -5.31 -18.28
N GLY A 293 19.92 -4.02 -18.40
CA GLY A 293 18.93 -3.52 -19.37
C GLY A 293 17.48 -3.56 -18.89
N PHE A 294 17.25 -3.66 -17.59
CA PHE A 294 15.94 -3.54 -16.97
C PHE A 294 15.76 -2.17 -16.31
N ASP A 295 14.51 -1.80 -16.03
CA ASP A 295 14.21 -0.62 -15.20
C ASP A 295 13.60 -1.05 -13.87
N ILE A 296 13.56 -0.11 -12.93
CA ILE A 296 12.99 -0.31 -11.60
C ILE A 296 11.74 0.53 -11.51
N ASP A 297 10.63 -0.10 -11.15
CA ASP A 297 9.39 0.59 -10.88
C ASP A 297 9.51 1.33 -9.54
N LEU A 298 9.78 2.62 -9.65
CA LEU A 298 9.89 3.55 -8.53
C LEU A 298 8.53 4.22 -8.23
N GLY A 299 7.41 3.78 -8.81
CA GLY A 299 6.11 4.47 -8.68
C GLY A 299 5.70 4.66 -7.23
N ARG A 300 5.77 3.60 -6.42
CA ARG A 300 5.48 3.66 -4.97
C ARG A 300 6.55 4.44 -4.20
N GLN A 301 7.83 4.23 -4.50
CA GLN A 301 8.95 4.89 -3.82
C GLN A 301 8.93 6.41 -4.03
N ARG A 302 8.72 6.89 -5.27
CA ARG A 302 8.61 8.33 -5.57
C ARG A 302 7.42 8.98 -4.88
N MET A 303 6.30 8.27 -4.74
CA MET A 303 5.13 8.79 -4.03
C MET A 303 5.40 8.87 -2.51
N ALA A 304 6.03 7.85 -1.94
CA ALA A 304 6.48 7.86 -0.54
C ALA A 304 7.47 9.00 -0.26
N GLU A 305 8.46 9.20 -1.14
CA GLU A 305 9.44 10.29 -1.05
C GLU A 305 8.77 11.66 -1.11
N ARG A 306 7.82 11.88 -2.03
CA ARG A 306 7.09 13.15 -2.13
C ARG A 306 6.27 13.43 -0.89
N VAL A 307 5.54 12.43 -0.38
CA VAL A 307 4.73 12.57 0.84
C VAL A 307 5.63 12.82 2.06
N GLY A 308 6.72 12.06 2.19
CA GLY A 308 7.71 12.24 3.25
C GLY A 308 8.38 13.61 3.23
N MET A 309 8.73 14.11 2.04
CA MET A 309 9.29 15.46 1.86
C MET A 309 8.28 16.56 2.24
N LEU A 310 7.01 16.43 1.82
CA LEU A 310 5.97 17.38 2.21
C LEU A 310 5.78 17.40 3.74
N ILE A 311 5.74 16.24 4.38
CA ILE A 311 5.65 16.14 5.83
C ILE A 311 6.86 16.77 6.49
N ALA A 312 8.07 16.48 6.02
CA ALA A 312 9.31 17.06 6.56
C ALA A 312 9.31 18.59 6.43
N LEU A 313 8.86 19.14 5.31
CA LEU A 313 8.73 20.59 5.10
C LEU A 313 7.71 21.21 6.07
N VAL A 314 6.56 20.55 6.27
CA VAL A 314 5.54 21.00 7.23
C VAL A 314 6.08 20.96 8.66
N THR A 315 6.75 19.88 9.05
CA THR A 315 7.41 19.77 10.37
C THR A 315 8.47 20.83 10.56
N LEU A 316 9.32 21.09 9.56
CA LEU A 316 10.33 22.14 9.60
C LEU A 316 9.69 23.52 9.79
N GLY A 317 8.63 23.82 9.05
CA GLY A 317 7.88 25.08 9.18
C GLY A 317 7.34 25.28 10.59
N PHE A 318 6.64 24.29 11.13
CA PHE A 318 6.13 24.35 12.51
C PHE A 318 7.25 24.40 13.56
N GLY A 319 8.38 23.74 13.32
CA GLY A 319 9.57 23.80 14.17
C GLY A 319 10.16 25.21 14.22
N LEU A 320 10.27 25.89 13.08
CA LEU A 320 10.73 27.28 12.99
C LEU A 320 9.79 28.24 13.72
N VAL A 321 8.47 28.11 13.53
CA VAL A 321 7.48 28.92 14.26
C VAL A 321 7.62 28.70 15.77
N SER A 322 7.78 27.45 16.19
CA SER A 322 7.97 27.12 17.61
C SER A 322 9.27 27.73 18.17
N LEU A 323 10.36 27.72 17.40
CA LEU A 323 11.62 28.35 17.78
C LEU A 323 11.47 29.87 17.95
N VAL A 324 10.75 30.54 17.04
CA VAL A 324 10.47 31.98 17.13
C VAL A 324 9.64 32.28 18.38
N MET A 325 8.64 31.47 18.71
CA MET A 325 7.83 31.64 19.92
C MET A 325 8.67 31.50 21.20
N VAL A 326 9.58 30.51 21.24
CA VAL A 326 10.52 30.35 22.36
C VAL A 326 11.47 31.55 22.46
N ALA A 327 11.96 32.08 21.34
CA ALA A 327 12.81 33.26 21.32
C ALA A 327 12.07 34.52 21.81
N LEU A 328 10.83 34.73 21.37
CA LEU A 328 9.99 35.85 21.83
C LEU A 328 9.72 35.76 23.34
N ALA A 329 9.45 34.56 23.85
CA ALA A 329 9.30 34.33 25.29
C ALA A 329 10.60 34.67 26.04
N ALA A 330 11.75 34.25 25.53
CA ALA A 330 13.05 34.56 26.12
C ALA A 330 13.34 36.08 26.14
N VAL A 331 13.04 36.79 25.05
CA VAL A 331 13.17 38.26 24.97
C VAL A 331 12.23 38.95 25.95
N SER A 332 10.97 38.50 26.04
CA SER A 332 10.00 39.05 26.99
C SER A 332 10.45 38.90 28.45
N ILE A 333 11.05 37.75 28.78
CA ILE A 333 11.65 37.49 30.09
C ILE A 333 12.83 38.42 30.33
N ALA A 334 13.76 38.49 29.37
CA ALA A 334 14.94 39.34 29.48
C ALA A 334 14.56 40.81 29.68
N HIS A 335 13.60 41.32 28.90
CA HIS A 335 13.08 42.67 29.03
C HIS A 335 12.45 42.93 30.40
N THR A 336 11.65 41.99 30.90
CA THR A 336 11.04 42.08 32.25
C THR A 336 12.12 42.11 33.34
N PHE A 337 13.15 41.27 33.24
CA PHE A 337 14.26 41.28 34.20
C PHE A 337 15.09 42.56 34.12
N PHE A 338 15.34 43.06 32.91
CA PHE A 338 16.10 44.29 32.70
C PHE A 338 15.40 45.49 33.34
N MET A 339 14.09 45.65 33.11
CA MET A 339 13.26 46.68 33.76
C MET A 339 13.36 46.63 35.29
N VAL A 340 13.28 45.43 35.87
CA VAL A 340 13.37 45.25 37.33
C VAL A 340 14.76 45.61 37.88
N ILE A 341 15.81 45.45 37.09
CA ILE A 341 17.18 45.84 37.47
C ILE A 341 17.38 47.35 37.30
N SER A 342 16.87 47.95 36.24
CA SER A 342 17.01 49.39 35.97
C SER A 342 16.17 50.28 36.89
N GLU A 343 15.06 49.77 37.43
CA GLU A 343 14.22 50.48 38.41
C GLU A 343 14.75 50.41 39.86
N ARG A 344 15.89 49.75 40.09
CA ARG A 344 16.56 49.66 41.40
C ARG A 344 17.76 50.58 41.49
#